data_AF-A0A5C6PJ30-F1
#
_entry.id   AF-A0A5C6PJ30-F1
#
_cell.length_a   1.000
_cell.length_b   1.000
_cell.length_c   1.000
_cell.angle_alpha   90.00
_cell.angle_beta   90.00
_cell.angle_gamma   90.00
#
_symmetry.space_group_name_H-M   'P 1'
#
loop_
_entity.id
_entity.type
_entity.pdbx_description
1 polymer ?
#
loop_
_entity_poly.entity_id
_entity_poly.type
_entity_poly.pdbx_seq_one_letter_code
_entity_poly.pdbx_strand_id
1 'polypeptide(L)'
;MRASTTDIDECTTGRHACGPEQTCYNTRGSYTCNCPLGYQRNGDRCIDRDECGLTHYCMHVCVNTQGSYHCDCNVGYKLASNNHTCVDVNECDVQSPCQHLCYNLIGSFLCQCNQGYELALDAVSCQDIDECSFSSYMCQYQCVNTPGSYSCECPEGYQLQGNRLCQDINECEMGTHNCQDDEMCWNYYGGFRCYPRNPCEAPYTKTAESRCICRSQTECQGLPPSIVYKYMSIQADRTVPADIFQIQATNIYANTQSTFRIKAGNDGGDFFLRRSSNASAMLVLTKPLAGPREYIVDLEMVTQHLVMNYRSSSVLRLTIIVGPYAF
;
A
#
# COMPACT_ATOMS: atom_id res chain seq x y z
N MET A 1 -52.97 6.88 100.93
CA MET A 1 -51.85 7.31 100.08
C MET A 1 -52.26 7.09 98.63
N ARG A 2 -52.68 8.15 97.91
CA ARG A 2 -53.05 8.04 96.50
C ARG A 2 -51.78 8.30 95.69
N ALA A 3 -51.19 7.26 95.11
CA ALA A 3 -50.22 7.43 94.04
C ALA A 3 -50.98 8.02 92.86
N SER A 4 -50.55 9.20 92.39
CA SER A 4 -51.07 9.81 91.17
C SER A 4 -50.88 8.82 90.02
N THR A 5 -51.99 8.26 89.52
CA THR A 5 -52.00 7.30 88.42
C THR A 5 -52.00 7.98 87.04
N THR A 6 -51.87 9.30 87.00
CA THR A 6 -51.83 10.07 85.77
C THR A 6 -50.38 10.39 85.43
N ASP A 7 -49.96 9.85 84.28
CA ASP A 7 -48.72 10.20 83.60
C ASP A 7 -48.66 11.71 83.36
N ILE A 8 -47.50 12.32 83.59
CA ILE A 8 -47.29 13.74 83.32
C ILE A 8 -46.76 13.83 81.90
N ASP A 9 -47.49 14.47 80.99
CA ASP A 9 -46.98 14.68 79.65
C ASP A 9 -45.90 15.78 79.67
N GLU A 10 -44.63 15.37 79.68
CA GLU A 10 -43.50 16.30 79.76
C GLU A 10 -43.38 17.18 78.51
N CYS A 11 -43.88 16.71 77.36
CA CYS A 11 -43.85 17.43 76.07
C CYS A 11 -44.83 18.61 76.06
N THR A 12 -46.02 18.45 76.63
CA THR A 12 -47.00 19.55 76.74
C THR A 12 -46.69 20.51 77.89
N THR A 13 -46.04 20.02 78.95
CA THR A 13 -45.69 20.83 80.13
C THR A 13 -44.36 21.56 80.01
N GLY A 14 -43.60 21.32 78.92
CA GLY A 14 -42.28 21.91 78.70
C GLY A 14 -41.21 21.41 79.66
N ARG A 15 -41.46 20.28 80.34
CA ARG A 15 -40.53 19.66 81.33
C ARG A 15 -39.65 18.60 80.68
N HIS A 16 -39.15 18.87 79.48
CA HIS A 16 -38.26 17.99 78.74
C HIS A 16 -36.94 18.68 78.42
N ALA A 17 -35.87 17.91 78.29
CA ALA A 17 -34.56 18.39 77.86
C ALA A 17 -34.29 18.15 76.35
N CYS A 18 -35.34 17.97 75.54
CA CYS A 18 -35.17 17.81 74.09
C CYS A 18 -34.53 19.06 73.45
N GLY A 19 -33.57 18.84 72.55
CA GLY A 19 -32.95 19.91 71.77
C GLY A 19 -33.91 20.56 70.75
N PRO A 20 -33.55 21.72 70.18
CA PRO A 20 -34.46 22.52 69.33
C PRO A 20 -34.88 21.82 68.02
N GLU A 21 -34.09 20.86 67.54
CA GLU A 21 -34.36 20.09 66.31
C GLU A 21 -35.00 18.72 66.60
N GLN A 22 -35.22 18.37 67.87
CA GLN A 22 -35.77 17.08 68.28
C GLN A 22 -37.28 17.17 68.51
N THR A 23 -38.02 16.12 68.12
CA THR A 23 -39.44 15.99 68.44
C THR A 23 -39.60 15.22 69.75
N CYS A 24 -40.32 15.81 70.71
CA CYS A 24 -40.64 15.20 71.99
C CYS A 24 -41.84 14.24 71.84
N TYR A 25 -41.71 13.03 72.35
CA TYR A 25 -42.78 12.02 72.43
C TYR A 25 -42.94 11.60 73.89
N ASN A 26 -44.13 11.82 74.45
CA ASN A 26 -44.44 11.39 75.81
C ASN A 26 -44.57 9.86 75.90
N THR A 27 -44.03 9.27 76.97
CA THR A 27 -44.08 7.84 77.25
C THR A 27 -44.55 7.60 78.67
N ARG A 28 -45.10 6.44 78.99
CA ARG A 28 -45.61 6.20 80.34
C ARG A 28 -44.48 6.22 81.37
N GLY A 29 -44.41 7.27 82.18
CA GLY A 29 -43.41 7.52 83.22
C GLY A 29 -42.15 8.26 82.76
N SER A 30 -42.07 8.72 81.51
CA SER A 30 -40.93 9.48 80.97
C SER A 30 -41.23 10.12 79.61
N TYR A 31 -40.25 10.70 78.94
CA TYR A 31 -40.35 11.17 77.56
C TYR A 31 -39.16 10.70 76.72
N THR A 32 -39.35 10.57 75.40
CA THR A 32 -38.26 10.38 74.44
C THR A 32 -38.16 11.56 73.49
N CYS A 33 -36.94 11.92 73.10
CA CYS A 33 -36.68 12.94 72.10
C CYS A 33 -36.12 12.26 70.86
N ASN A 34 -36.79 12.37 69.71
CA ASN A 34 -36.30 11.74 68.48
C ASN A 34 -35.83 12.81 67.51
N CYS A 35 -34.69 12.56 66.86
CA CYS A 35 -34.26 13.36 65.74
C CYS A 35 -35.16 13.10 64.52
N PRO A 36 -35.19 14.03 63.54
CA PRO A 36 -35.83 13.80 62.24
C PRO A 36 -35.27 12.54 61.55
N LEU A 37 -36.03 11.98 60.60
CA LEU A 37 -35.57 10.84 59.80
C LEU A 37 -34.25 11.19 59.09
N GLY A 38 -33.29 10.26 59.09
CA GLY A 38 -31.94 10.47 58.54
C GLY A 38 -30.95 11.13 59.51
N TYR A 39 -31.33 11.43 60.75
CA TYR A 39 -30.44 12.04 61.74
C TYR A 39 -30.29 11.15 62.97
N GLN A 40 -29.11 11.22 63.57
CA GLN A 40 -28.79 10.55 64.84
C GLN A 40 -28.49 11.57 65.94
N ARG A 41 -28.80 11.17 67.18
CA ARG A 41 -28.59 12.02 68.36
C ARG A 41 -27.11 12.08 68.71
N ASN A 42 -26.57 13.30 68.82
CA ASN A 42 -25.27 13.57 69.43
C ASN A 42 -25.45 14.64 70.52
N GLY A 43 -25.68 14.20 71.77
CA GLY A 43 -26.11 15.06 72.86
C GLY A 43 -27.49 15.68 72.60
N ASP A 44 -27.57 17.02 72.67
CA ASP A 44 -28.80 17.80 72.43
C ASP A 44 -28.96 18.21 70.95
N ARG A 45 -28.05 17.78 70.06
CA ARG A 45 -28.07 18.10 68.63
C ARG A 45 -28.40 16.87 67.79
N CYS A 46 -29.01 17.10 66.64
CA CYS A 46 -29.20 16.08 65.61
C CYS A 46 -28.12 16.25 64.56
N ILE A 47 -27.27 15.25 64.41
CA ILE A 47 -26.29 15.21 63.31
C ILE A 47 -26.78 14.27 62.25
N ASP A 48 -26.46 14.60 61.02
CA ASP A 48 -26.72 13.76 59.87
C ASP A 48 -26.17 12.34 60.11
N ARG A 49 -26.96 11.33 59.80
CA ARG A 49 -26.54 9.94 59.92
C ARG A 49 -25.81 9.59 58.63
N ASP A 50 -24.50 9.43 58.71
CA ASP A 50 -23.72 8.97 57.56
C ASP A 50 -24.07 7.51 57.22
N GLU A 51 -25.00 7.31 56.29
CA GLU A 51 -25.38 5.96 55.85
C GLU A 51 -24.27 5.27 55.05
N CYS A 52 -23.35 6.03 54.45
CA CYS A 52 -22.20 5.50 53.71
C CYS A 52 -21.07 5.02 54.63
N GLY A 53 -20.96 5.59 55.84
CA GLY A 53 -20.10 5.09 56.91
C GLY A 53 -20.62 3.81 57.61
N LEU A 54 -21.82 3.36 57.23
CA LEU A 54 -22.49 2.16 57.75
C LEU A 54 -22.70 1.14 56.62
N THR A 55 -23.50 0.10 56.86
CA THR A 55 -23.93 -0.82 55.80
C THR A 55 -24.92 -0.10 54.88
N HIS A 56 -24.48 0.20 53.66
CA HIS A 56 -25.31 0.74 52.58
C HIS A 56 -25.60 -0.30 51.51
N TYR A 57 -26.62 -0.04 50.69
CA TYR A 57 -27.07 -0.93 49.61
C TYR A 57 -26.64 -0.47 48.21
N CYS A 58 -25.85 0.59 48.11
CA CYS A 58 -25.30 1.06 46.82
C CYS A 58 -24.33 0.04 46.23
N MET A 59 -24.50 -0.27 44.94
CA MET A 59 -23.64 -1.21 44.21
C MET A 59 -22.24 -0.64 43.95
N HIS A 60 -22.13 0.64 43.60
CA HIS A 60 -20.86 1.31 43.31
C HIS A 60 -20.56 2.37 44.36
N VAL A 61 -20.98 3.63 44.13
CA VAL A 61 -20.62 4.77 44.96
C VAL A 61 -21.80 5.13 45.86
N CYS A 62 -21.53 5.34 47.15
CA CYS A 62 -22.50 5.89 48.10
C CYS A 62 -22.15 7.36 48.36
N VAL A 63 -23.14 8.25 48.23
CA VAL A 63 -22.99 9.68 48.51
C VAL A 63 -23.91 10.06 49.65
N ASN A 64 -23.31 10.37 50.80
CA ASN A 64 -24.05 10.84 51.96
C ASN A 64 -24.52 12.28 51.76
N THR A 65 -25.77 12.56 52.08
CA THR A 65 -26.41 13.87 51.92
C THR A 65 -27.11 14.27 53.19
N GLN A 66 -27.39 15.55 53.38
CA GLN A 66 -28.05 15.98 54.61
C GLN A 66 -29.47 15.38 54.74
N GLY A 67 -29.66 14.47 55.68
CA GLY A 67 -30.90 13.76 56.00
C GLY A 67 -31.16 12.49 55.18
N SER A 68 -30.22 12.05 54.32
CA SER A 68 -30.35 10.82 53.53
C SER A 68 -29.05 10.46 52.80
N TYR A 69 -29.09 9.47 51.93
CA TYR A 69 -28.00 9.17 51.01
C TYR A 69 -28.56 8.80 49.64
N HIS A 70 -27.72 8.85 48.62
CA HIS A 70 -28.03 8.31 47.31
C HIS A 70 -26.86 7.51 46.77
N CYS A 71 -27.15 6.70 45.75
CA CYS A 71 -26.15 5.87 45.08
C CYS A 71 -25.81 6.47 43.72
N ASP A 72 -24.52 6.56 43.45
CA ASP A 72 -23.96 6.95 42.16
C ASP A 72 -23.28 5.75 41.51
N CYS A 73 -23.12 5.85 40.19
CA CYS A 73 -22.50 4.82 39.38
C CYS A 73 -21.15 5.28 38.85
N ASN A 74 -20.16 4.37 38.83
CA ASN A 74 -18.91 4.56 38.12
C ASN A 74 -19.16 4.89 36.63
N VAL A 75 -18.18 5.54 35.99
CA VAL A 75 -18.19 5.80 34.54
C VAL A 75 -18.44 4.49 33.77
N GLY A 76 -19.26 4.54 32.71
CA GLY A 76 -19.70 3.36 31.96
C GLY A 76 -20.97 2.69 32.51
N TYR A 77 -21.55 3.22 33.59
CA TYR A 77 -22.77 2.68 34.19
C TYR A 77 -23.81 3.76 34.46
N LYS A 78 -25.08 3.35 34.46
CA LYS A 78 -26.21 4.20 34.83
C LYS A 78 -26.99 3.60 35.99
N LEU A 79 -27.57 4.46 36.82
CA LEU A 79 -28.38 4.04 37.95
C LEU A 79 -29.67 3.39 37.46
N ALA A 80 -29.96 2.19 37.95
CA ALA A 80 -31.19 1.47 37.63
C ALA A 80 -32.40 2.11 38.34
N SER A 81 -33.61 1.71 37.97
CA SER A 81 -34.87 2.23 38.52
C SER A 81 -35.08 1.97 40.02
N ASN A 82 -34.25 1.10 40.63
CA ASN A 82 -34.25 0.86 42.08
C ASN A 82 -33.35 1.83 42.86
N ASN A 83 -32.72 2.79 42.19
CA ASN A 83 -31.79 3.79 42.73
C ASN A 83 -30.57 3.23 43.48
N HIS A 84 -30.28 1.94 43.38
CA HIS A 84 -29.25 1.25 44.18
C HIS A 84 -28.25 0.46 43.32
N THR A 85 -28.73 -0.15 42.23
CA THR A 85 -27.89 -0.96 41.34
C THR A 85 -27.45 -0.16 40.12
N CYS A 86 -26.24 -0.43 39.64
CA CYS A 86 -25.69 0.17 38.45
C CYS A 86 -25.74 -0.83 37.30
N VAL A 87 -26.34 -0.43 36.19
CA VAL A 87 -26.37 -1.23 34.96
C VAL A 87 -25.41 -0.66 33.95
N ASP A 88 -24.74 -1.55 33.23
CA ASP A 88 -23.84 -1.21 32.15
C ASP A 88 -24.54 -0.31 31.12
N VAL A 89 -23.83 0.72 30.68
CA VAL A 89 -24.29 1.57 29.57
C VAL A 89 -23.72 0.97 28.30
N ASN A 90 -24.57 0.52 27.39
CA ASN A 90 -24.10 0.14 26.07
C ASN A 90 -23.76 1.39 25.24
N GLU A 91 -22.49 1.80 25.21
CA GLU A 91 -22.08 3.00 24.48
C GLU A 91 -22.29 2.84 22.95
N CYS A 92 -22.30 1.61 22.44
CA CYS A 92 -22.52 1.34 21.03
C CYS A 92 -23.98 1.59 20.57
N ASP A 93 -24.96 1.44 21.46
CA ASP A 93 -26.39 1.60 21.13
C ASP A 93 -26.90 3.04 21.29
N VAL A 94 -26.25 3.84 22.15
CA VAL A 94 -26.72 5.18 22.49
C VAL A 94 -26.18 6.22 21.51
N GLN A 95 -24.85 6.23 21.31
CA GLN A 95 -24.16 7.13 20.41
C GLN A 95 -22.80 6.51 20.12
N SER A 96 -22.76 5.62 19.13
CA SER A 96 -21.56 4.82 18.82
C SER A 96 -20.32 5.72 18.74
N PRO A 97 -19.39 5.62 19.70
CA PRO A 97 -18.25 6.53 19.78
C PRO A 97 -17.18 6.22 18.75
N CYS A 98 -17.22 5.02 18.17
CA CYS A 98 -16.24 4.50 17.23
C CYS A 98 -16.52 4.96 15.80
N GLN A 99 -15.47 5.26 15.04
CA GLN A 99 -15.60 5.56 13.62
C GLN A 99 -16.06 4.35 12.78
N HIS A 100 -15.62 3.14 13.13
CA HIS A 100 -15.95 1.90 12.42
C HIS A 100 -16.75 0.93 13.30
N LEU A 101 -16.11 -0.09 13.88
CA LEU A 101 -16.77 -1.14 14.65
C LEU A 101 -16.72 -0.80 16.14
N CYS A 102 -17.84 -0.99 16.83
CA CYS A 102 -17.98 -0.79 18.28
C CYS A 102 -18.39 -2.10 18.95
N TYR A 103 -17.69 -2.45 20.03
CA TYR A 103 -18.00 -3.60 20.87
C TYR A 103 -18.24 -3.13 22.30
N ASN A 104 -19.43 -3.41 22.82
CA ASN A 104 -19.75 -3.10 24.21
C ASN A 104 -19.02 -4.06 25.14
N LEU A 105 -18.39 -3.51 26.18
CA LEU A 105 -17.77 -4.27 27.27
C LEU A 105 -18.42 -3.86 28.59
N ILE A 106 -18.20 -4.62 29.65
CA ILE A 106 -18.72 -4.24 30.96
C ILE A 106 -17.90 -3.06 31.48
N GLY A 107 -18.54 -1.89 31.63
CA GLY A 107 -18.00 -0.64 32.14
C GLY A 107 -17.19 0.18 31.13
N SER A 108 -17.19 -0.20 29.85
CA SER A 108 -16.47 0.49 28.77
C SER A 108 -16.90 -0.06 27.41
N PHE A 109 -16.35 0.48 26.33
CA PHE A 109 -16.44 -0.09 24.98
C PHE A 109 -15.04 -0.31 24.39
N LEU A 110 -14.98 -1.02 23.26
CA LEU A 110 -13.80 -1.18 22.43
C LEU A 110 -14.13 -0.82 20.99
N CYS A 111 -13.30 0.03 20.39
CA CYS A 111 -13.37 0.33 18.97
C CYS A 111 -12.39 -0.55 18.17
N GLN A 112 -12.82 -0.98 17.00
CA GLN A 112 -11.98 -1.69 16.04
C GLN A 112 -12.15 -1.09 14.65
N CYS A 113 -11.04 -0.99 13.93
CA CYS A 113 -11.03 -0.49 12.56
C CYS A 113 -11.27 -1.62 11.55
N ASN A 114 -11.93 -1.26 10.44
CA ASN A 114 -12.05 -2.15 9.28
C ASN A 114 -10.67 -2.49 8.71
N GLN A 115 -10.60 -3.55 7.90
CA GLN A 115 -9.37 -3.92 7.20
C GLN A 115 -8.83 -2.73 6.38
N GLY A 116 -7.51 -2.53 6.41
CA GLY A 116 -6.84 -1.39 5.76
C GLY A 116 -6.74 -0.14 6.62
N TYR A 117 -7.23 -0.18 7.86
CA TYR A 117 -7.18 0.94 8.81
C TYR A 117 -6.58 0.52 10.14
N GLU A 118 -5.92 1.45 10.81
CA GLU A 118 -5.39 1.30 12.17
C GLU A 118 -6.09 2.26 13.14
N LEU A 119 -6.16 1.84 14.41
CA LEU A 119 -6.79 2.63 15.46
C LEU A 119 -5.87 3.78 15.87
N ALA A 120 -6.40 5.00 15.81
CA ALA A 120 -5.68 6.21 16.19
C ALA A 120 -5.41 6.26 17.71
N LEU A 121 -4.56 7.20 18.12
CA LEU A 121 -4.19 7.41 19.53
C LEU A 121 -5.37 7.79 20.44
N ASP A 122 -6.47 8.30 19.87
CA ASP A 122 -7.70 8.61 20.60
C ASP A 122 -8.55 7.35 20.90
N ALA A 123 -8.13 6.18 20.43
CA ALA A 123 -8.80 4.89 20.56
C ALA A 123 -10.22 4.82 19.97
N VAL A 124 -10.64 5.80 19.17
CA VAL A 124 -12.00 5.89 18.59
C VAL A 124 -12.01 6.15 17.09
N SER A 125 -10.99 6.86 16.59
CA SER A 125 -10.83 7.17 15.17
C SER A 125 -10.01 6.10 14.46
N CYS A 126 -10.27 5.91 13.18
CA CYS A 126 -9.57 4.97 12.32
C CYS A 126 -8.83 5.71 11.22
N GLN A 127 -7.51 5.53 11.19
CA GLN A 127 -6.62 6.10 10.20
C GLN A 127 -6.30 5.07 9.14
N ASP A 128 -6.25 5.53 7.90
CA ASP A 128 -5.89 4.70 6.76
C ASP A 128 -4.43 4.24 6.87
N ILE A 129 -4.18 2.95 6.64
CA ILE A 129 -2.82 2.41 6.63
C ILE A 129 -2.23 2.73 5.28
N ASP A 130 -1.26 3.66 5.23
CA ASP A 130 -0.57 3.97 3.98
C ASP A 130 0.40 2.84 3.59
N GLU A 131 -0.07 1.86 2.81
CA GLU A 131 0.75 0.72 2.41
C GLU A 131 1.93 1.11 1.50
N CYS A 132 1.84 2.26 0.82
CA CYS A 132 2.91 2.78 -0.03
C CYS A 132 4.10 3.31 0.79
N SER A 133 3.86 3.73 2.04
CA SER A 133 4.91 4.19 2.96
C SER A 133 5.73 3.04 3.57
N PHE A 134 5.24 1.81 3.56
CA PHE A 134 5.91 0.67 4.22
C PHE A 134 6.93 -0.06 3.35
N SER A 135 6.75 -0.12 2.02
CA SER A 135 7.66 -0.86 1.14
C SER A 135 7.65 -0.35 -0.29
N SER A 136 8.85 -0.05 -0.81
CA SER A 136 9.08 0.31 -2.22
C SER A 136 8.82 -0.82 -3.21
N TYR A 137 8.59 -2.06 -2.75
CA TYR A 137 8.41 -3.24 -3.61
C TYR A 137 6.94 -3.68 -3.75
N MET A 138 5.98 -2.89 -3.26
CA MET A 138 4.55 -3.22 -3.39
C MET A 138 4.07 -3.18 -4.83
N CYS A 139 4.53 -2.18 -5.60
CA CYS A 139 4.20 -1.99 -7.01
C CYS A 139 5.49 -2.00 -7.84
N GLN A 140 5.43 -2.46 -9.08
CA GLN A 140 6.58 -2.46 -9.97
C GLN A 140 7.00 -1.04 -10.40
N TYR A 141 6.04 -0.12 -10.51
CA TYR A 141 6.29 1.27 -10.91
C TYR A 141 5.86 2.29 -9.85
N GLN A 142 4.55 2.58 -9.76
CA GLN A 142 4.03 3.59 -8.85
C GLN A 142 2.94 3.02 -7.94
N CYS A 143 3.06 3.29 -6.64
CA CYS A 143 2.05 2.97 -5.63
C CYS A 143 1.24 4.22 -5.32
N VAL A 144 -0.09 4.07 -5.25
CA VAL A 144 -1.02 5.13 -4.87
C VAL A 144 -1.87 4.63 -3.71
N ASN A 145 -1.72 5.27 -2.55
CA ASN A 145 -2.49 4.95 -1.36
C ASN A 145 -3.96 5.38 -1.53
N THR A 146 -4.89 4.56 -1.06
CA THR A 146 -6.34 4.78 -1.17
C THR A 146 -7.05 4.43 0.13
N PRO A 147 -8.22 5.00 0.44
CA PRO A 147 -8.92 4.65 1.68
C PRO A 147 -9.21 3.13 1.79
N GLY A 148 -8.56 2.47 2.74
CA GLY A 148 -8.66 1.06 3.08
C GLY A 148 -7.80 0.12 2.23
N SER A 149 -6.98 0.64 1.31
CA SER A 149 -6.13 -0.17 0.43
C SER A 149 -5.11 0.67 -0.36
N TYR A 150 -4.49 0.07 -1.36
CA TYR A 150 -3.65 0.78 -2.32
C TYR A 150 -3.93 0.28 -3.74
N SER A 151 -3.49 1.07 -4.71
CA SER A 151 -3.49 0.70 -6.13
C SER A 151 -2.11 0.90 -6.73
N CYS A 152 -1.79 0.09 -7.74
CA CYS A 152 -0.57 0.24 -8.51
C CYS A 152 -0.88 0.85 -9.86
N GLU A 153 -0.09 1.83 -10.26
CA GLU A 153 -0.18 2.48 -11.57
C GLU A 153 1.04 2.12 -12.41
N CYS A 154 0.78 1.93 -13.70
CA CYS A 154 1.82 1.69 -14.71
C CYS A 154 2.06 2.94 -15.53
N PRO A 155 3.29 3.13 -16.02
CA PRO A 155 3.58 4.29 -16.86
C PRO A 155 2.93 4.16 -18.24
N GLU A 156 3.04 5.23 -19.04
CA GLU A 156 2.58 5.24 -20.42
C GLU A 156 3.23 4.11 -21.25
N GLY A 157 2.43 3.46 -22.11
CA GLY A 157 2.86 2.29 -22.88
C GLY A 157 2.81 0.96 -22.12
N TYR A 158 2.37 0.97 -20.84
CA TYR A 158 2.22 -0.24 -20.04
C TYR A 158 0.81 -0.35 -19.46
N GLN A 159 0.38 -1.59 -19.26
CA GLN A 159 -0.86 -1.93 -18.59
C GLN A 159 -0.60 -2.77 -17.33
N LEU A 160 -1.46 -2.61 -16.33
CA LEU A 160 -1.36 -3.38 -15.10
C LEU A 160 -1.73 -4.85 -15.36
N GLN A 161 -0.76 -5.74 -15.20
CA GLN A 161 -0.95 -7.18 -15.25
C GLN A 161 -1.13 -7.71 -13.82
N GLY A 162 -2.35 -8.19 -13.53
CA GLY A 162 -2.77 -8.48 -12.17
C GLY A 162 -2.94 -7.17 -11.38
N ASN A 163 -2.29 -7.06 -10.21
CA ASN A 163 -2.47 -5.92 -9.31
C ASN A 163 -1.17 -5.16 -9.00
N ARG A 164 -0.02 -5.58 -9.57
CA ARG A 164 1.31 -5.04 -9.16
C ARG A 164 2.34 -4.91 -10.27
N LEU A 165 2.21 -5.71 -11.34
CA LEU A 165 3.19 -5.77 -12.42
C LEU A 165 2.72 -4.94 -13.61
N CYS A 166 3.68 -4.34 -14.31
CA CYS A 166 3.45 -3.56 -15.51
C CYS A 166 3.92 -4.36 -16.72
N GLN A 167 2.97 -4.68 -17.59
CA GLN A 167 3.22 -5.36 -18.85
C GLN A 167 3.17 -4.36 -19.99
N ASP A 168 4.15 -4.44 -20.87
CA ASP A 168 4.22 -3.67 -22.10
C ASP A 168 2.95 -3.88 -22.94
N ILE A 169 2.39 -2.77 -23.44
CA ILE A 169 1.27 -2.81 -24.38
C ILE A 169 1.86 -3.03 -25.77
N ASN A 170 1.52 -4.14 -26.41
CA ASN A 170 1.98 -4.37 -27.78
C ASN A 170 1.07 -3.66 -28.79
N GLU A 171 1.38 -2.41 -29.14
CA GLU A 171 0.53 -1.62 -30.04
C GLU A 171 0.48 -2.20 -31.46
N CYS A 172 1.52 -2.96 -31.85
CA CYS A 172 1.57 -3.65 -33.13
C CYS A 172 0.59 -4.83 -33.20
N GLU A 173 0.46 -5.59 -32.11
CA GLU A 173 -0.51 -6.69 -32.02
C GLU A 173 -1.93 -6.20 -31.80
N MET A 174 -2.10 -5.12 -31.03
CA MET A 174 -3.40 -4.52 -30.75
C MET A 174 -3.95 -3.67 -31.91
N GLY A 175 -3.10 -3.32 -32.89
CA GLY A 175 -3.50 -2.47 -34.01
C GLY A 175 -3.78 -1.02 -33.61
N THR A 176 -3.21 -0.56 -32.51
CA THR A 176 -3.35 0.81 -31.99
C THR A 176 -2.23 1.75 -32.47
N HIS A 177 -1.26 1.22 -33.21
CA HIS A 177 -0.19 1.99 -33.84
C HIS A 177 -0.70 2.91 -34.95
N ASN A 178 0.07 3.95 -35.28
CA ASN A 178 -0.24 4.92 -36.34
C ASN A 178 0.70 4.84 -37.55
N CYS A 179 1.39 3.70 -37.73
CA CYS A 179 2.26 3.46 -38.90
C CYS A 179 1.49 3.52 -40.23
N GLN A 180 2.16 4.06 -41.25
CA GLN A 180 1.65 4.15 -42.62
C GLN A 180 1.66 2.78 -43.33
N ASP A 181 0.99 2.68 -44.48
CA ASP A 181 0.88 1.44 -45.26
C ASP A 181 2.25 0.90 -45.74
N ASP A 182 3.19 1.81 -46.06
CA ASP A 182 4.55 1.48 -46.49
C ASP A 182 5.54 1.28 -45.32
N GLU A 183 5.04 1.31 -44.10
CA GLU A 183 5.79 1.06 -42.87
C GLU A 183 5.43 -0.30 -42.25
N MET A 184 6.35 -0.80 -41.43
CA MET A 184 6.14 -1.93 -40.53
C MET A 184 6.14 -1.42 -39.09
N CYS A 185 5.19 -1.89 -38.29
CA CYS A 185 5.18 -1.62 -36.86
C CYS A 185 6.21 -2.51 -36.16
N TRP A 186 6.99 -1.93 -35.26
CA TRP A 186 7.90 -2.62 -34.37
C TRP A 186 7.65 -2.23 -32.92
N ASN A 187 7.25 -3.21 -32.13
CA ASN A 187 6.97 -3.02 -30.71
C ASN A 187 8.27 -2.99 -29.89
N TYR A 188 8.34 -2.14 -28.88
CA TYR A 188 9.41 -2.10 -27.90
C TYR A 188 8.86 -1.80 -26.50
N TYR A 189 9.67 -2.03 -25.47
CA TYR A 189 9.27 -1.76 -24.10
C TYR A 189 8.91 -0.28 -23.88
N GLY A 190 7.62 0.01 -23.68
CA GLY A 190 7.07 1.35 -23.50
C GLY A 190 6.64 2.06 -24.79
N GLY A 191 6.44 1.33 -25.89
CA GLY A 191 5.80 1.87 -27.08
C GLY A 191 6.12 1.17 -28.39
N PHE A 192 5.86 1.86 -29.50
CA PHE A 192 6.12 1.33 -30.84
C PHE A 192 6.89 2.31 -31.72
N ARG A 193 7.56 1.76 -32.73
CA ARG A 193 8.21 2.51 -33.81
C ARG A 193 7.71 2.01 -35.15
N CYS A 194 7.61 2.92 -36.10
CA CYS A 194 7.32 2.60 -37.49
C CYS A 194 8.62 2.64 -38.28
N TYR A 195 8.95 1.53 -38.94
CA TYR A 195 10.11 1.44 -39.81
C TYR A 195 9.69 1.26 -41.26
N PRO A 196 10.39 1.84 -42.24
CA PRO A 196 10.08 1.62 -43.64
C PRO A 196 10.12 0.12 -43.99
N ARG A 197 9.13 -0.37 -44.75
CA ARG A 197 9.15 -1.74 -45.28
C ARG A 197 10.36 -1.98 -46.18
N ASN A 198 10.91 -0.93 -46.78
CA ASN A 198 12.16 -0.95 -47.52
C ASN A 198 13.21 -0.04 -46.86
N PRO A 199 14.10 -0.58 -46.01
CA PRO A 199 15.17 0.19 -45.37
C PRO A 199 16.43 0.36 -46.25
N CYS A 200 16.41 -0.13 -47.50
CA CYS A 200 17.58 -0.04 -48.37
C CYS A 200 17.74 1.38 -48.91
N GLU A 201 18.71 2.12 -48.38
CA GLU A 201 19.13 3.42 -48.91
C GLU A 201 19.93 3.25 -50.21
N ALA A 202 19.82 4.21 -51.14
CA ALA A 202 20.64 4.21 -52.35
C ALA A 202 22.14 4.23 -51.98
N PRO A 203 23.02 3.47 -52.66
CA PRO A 203 22.83 2.72 -53.92
C PRO A 203 22.38 1.25 -53.75
N TYR A 204 21.86 0.85 -52.58
CA TYR A 204 21.44 -0.52 -52.35
C TYR A 204 20.07 -0.83 -52.97
N THR A 205 19.92 -2.08 -53.41
CA THR A 205 18.65 -2.62 -53.89
C THR A 205 18.18 -3.76 -52.98
N LYS A 206 16.89 -3.75 -52.62
CA LYS A 206 16.28 -4.80 -51.79
C LYS A 206 16.11 -6.08 -52.60
N THR A 207 16.55 -7.21 -52.04
CA THR A 207 16.28 -8.55 -52.60
C THR A 207 14.99 -9.14 -52.05
N ALA A 208 14.51 -10.23 -52.65
CA ALA A 208 13.35 -11.00 -52.15
C ALA A 208 13.55 -11.51 -50.70
N GLU A 209 14.79 -11.72 -50.27
CA GLU A 209 15.17 -12.16 -48.91
C GLU A 209 15.29 -10.99 -47.91
N SER A 210 14.83 -9.78 -48.28
CA SER A 210 14.98 -8.55 -47.48
C SER A 210 16.44 -8.18 -47.16
N ARG A 211 17.38 -8.53 -48.04
CA ARG A 211 18.76 -8.07 -47.98
C ARG A 211 18.94 -6.87 -48.90
N CYS A 212 19.71 -5.88 -48.45
CA CYS A 212 20.11 -4.75 -49.29
C CYS A 212 21.43 -5.11 -49.95
N ILE A 213 21.48 -5.21 -51.28
CA ILE A 213 22.69 -5.55 -52.03
C ILE A 213 23.10 -4.38 -52.91
N CYS A 214 24.41 -4.10 -52.91
CA CYS A 214 25.02 -3.11 -53.77
C CYS A 214 25.75 -3.83 -54.91
N ARG A 215 25.33 -3.57 -56.17
CA ARG A 215 25.88 -4.26 -57.36
C ARG A 215 26.74 -3.37 -58.26
N SER A 216 26.68 -2.06 -58.09
CA SER A 216 27.42 -1.07 -58.88
C SER A 216 28.92 -1.11 -58.57
N GLN A 217 29.78 -1.27 -59.57
CA GLN A 217 31.23 -1.31 -59.32
C GLN A 217 31.79 0.06 -58.91
N THR A 218 31.16 1.15 -59.34
CA THR A 218 31.61 2.52 -59.07
C THR A 218 31.00 3.08 -57.79
N GLU A 219 29.70 2.90 -57.57
CA GLU A 219 29.00 3.48 -56.40
C GLU A 219 29.21 2.65 -55.12
N CYS A 220 29.46 1.34 -55.25
CA CYS A 220 29.65 0.45 -54.10
C CYS A 220 31.11 0.38 -53.63
N GLN A 221 32.02 1.16 -54.21
CA GLN A 221 33.43 1.10 -53.87
C GLN A 221 33.64 1.53 -52.41
N GLY A 222 34.12 0.61 -51.56
CA GLY A 222 34.31 0.84 -50.13
C GLY A 222 33.06 0.62 -49.27
N LEU A 223 31.91 0.34 -49.89
CA LEU A 223 30.67 0.00 -49.18
C LEU A 223 30.55 -1.52 -48.94
N PRO A 224 29.85 -1.96 -47.88
CA PRO A 224 29.53 -3.36 -47.70
C PRO A 224 28.76 -3.92 -48.91
N PRO A 225 29.10 -5.12 -49.44
CA PRO A 225 28.40 -5.64 -50.62
C PRO A 225 26.96 -6.07 -50.29
N SER A 226 26.66 -6.37 -49.02
CA SER A 226 25.29 -6.55 -48.55
C SER A 226 25.10 -6.06 -47.12
N ILE A 227 23.91 -5.52 -46.85
CA ILE A 227 23.44 -5.08 -45.53
C ILE A 227 22.13 -5.80 -45.21
N VAL A 228 22.00 -6.29 -43.98
CA VAL A 228 20.77 -6.86 -43.43
C VAL A 228 20.35 -6.04 -42.23
N TYR A 229 19.13 -5.52 -42.26
CA TYR A 229 18.57 -4.74 -41.17
C TYR A 229 17.84 -5.67 -40.19
N LYS A 230 18.12 -5.50 -38.90
CA LYS A 230 17.45 -6.21 -37.81
C LYS A 230 17.11 -5.22 -36.70
N TYR A 231 15.99 -5.47 -36.04
CA TYR A 231 15.48 -4.66 -34.95
C TYR A 231 15.33 -5.57 -33.72
N MET A 232 15.60 -5.02 -32.55
CA MET A 232 15.31 -5.66 -31.28
C MET A 232 15.02 -4.61 -30.22
N SER A 233 14.33 -5.01 -29.16
CA SER A 233 14.09 -4.17 -28.00
C SER A 233 14.72 -4.80 -26.75
N ILE A 234 15.20 -3.94 -25.84
CA ILE A 234 15.65 -4.35 -24.52
C ILE A 234 15.09 -3.38 -23.46
N GLN A 235 14.88 -3.86 -22.24
CA GLN A 235 14.55 -2.99 -21.11
C GLN A 235 15.74 -2.10 -20.74
N ALA A 236 15.45 -0.89 -20.26
CA ALA A 236 16.47 -0.08 -19.60
C ALA A 236 16.99 -0.80 -18.35
N ASP A 237 18.24 -0.54 -17.98
CA ASP A 237 18.89 -1.14 -16.82
C ASP A 237 18.87 -2.67 -16.75
N ARG A 238 18.79 -3.31 -17.92
CA ARG A 238 18.99 -4.76 -18.05
C ARG A 238 20.28 -5.16 -17.34
N THR A 239 20.18 -6.20 -16.51
CA THR A 239 21.32 -6.76 -15.79
C THR A 239 22.42 -7.21 -16.76
N VAL A 240 23.67 -6.90 -16.42
CA VAL A 240 24.85 -7.18 -17.26
C VAL A 240 25.88 -8.02 -16.50
N PRO A 241 26.73 -8.80 -17.21
CA PRO A 241 26.78 -8.97 -18.67
C PRO A 241 25.59 -9.77 -19.21
N ALA A 242 25.05 -9.36 -20.36
CA ALA A 242 23.90 -10.04 -20.98
C ALA A 242 24.15 -10.39 -22.45
N ASP A 243 23.89 -11.65 -22.80
CA ASP A 243 23.81 -12.09 -24.19
C ASP A 243 22.52 -11.52 -24.80
N ILE A 244 22.65 -10.66 -25.83
CA ILE A 244 21.50 -9.92 -26.40
C ILE A 244 21.18 -10.28 -27.84
N PHE A 245 22.17 -10.71 -28.63
CA PHE A 245 21.93 -11.04 -30.04
C PHE A 245 22.94 -12.05 -30.58
N GLN A 246 22.47 -13.15 -31.16
CA GLN A 246 23.34 -14.12 -31.82
C GLN A 246 23.43 -13.84 -33.31
N ILE A 247 24.64 -13.64 -33.82
CA ILE A 247 24.90 -13.58 -35.26
C ILE A 247 25.36 -14.96 -35.75
N GLN A 248 24.82 -15.39 -36.90
CA GLN A 248 25.10 -16.70 -37.47
C GLN A 248 25.38 -16.60 -38.97
N ALA A 249 26.41 -17.32 -39.43
CA ALA A 249 26.72 -17.45 -40.84
C ALA A 249 25.70 -18.38 -41.51
N THR A 250 25.12 -17.92 -42.62
CA THR A 250 24.11 -18.66 -43.39
C THR A 250 24.72 -19.72 -44.32
N ASN A 251 25.95 -19.52 -44.78
CA ASN A 251 26.64 -20.40 -45.72
C ASN A 251 27.89 -21.01 -45.09
N ILE A 252 27.73 -22.16 -44.43
CA ILE A 252 28.83 -22.91 -43.80
C ILE A 252 29.16 -24.10 -44.70
N TYR A 253 30.14 -23.93 -45.57
CA TYR A 253 30.68 -25.04 -46.36
C TYR A 253 31.93 -25.62 -45.68
N ALA A 254 32.30 -26.85 -46.05
CA ALA A 254 33.61 -27.39 -45.67
C ALA A 254 34.72 -26.40 -46.10
N ASN A 255 35.73 -26.22 -45.25
CA ASN A 255 36.85 -25.29 -45.49
C ASN A 255 36.48 -23.80 -45.56
N THR A 256 35.41 -23.37 -44.87
CA THR A 256 35.11 -21.95 -44.66
C THR A 256 35.44 -21.51 -43.24
N GLN A 257 36.01 -20.32 -43.10
CA GLN A 257 36.25 -19.66 -41.82
C GLN A 257 35.47 -18.34 -41.79
N SER A 258 34.65 -18.15 -40.75
CA SER A 258 33.93 -16.89 -40.53
C SER A 258 34.60 -16.10 -39.41
N THR A 259 34.81 -14.82 -39.66
CA THR A 259 35.24 -13.83 -38.66
C THR A 259 34.11 -12.84 -38.42
N PHE A 260 33.94 -12.43 -37.16
CA PHE A 260 32.89 -11.54 -36.71
C PHE A 260 33.54 -10.35 -35.99
N ARG A 261 33.11 -9.13 -36.32
CA ARG A 261 33.58 -7.93 -35.63
C ARG A 261 32.49 -6.87 -35.57
N ILE A 262 32.57 -6.01 -34.55
CA ILE A 262 31.77 -4.80 -34.48
C ILE A 262 32.46 -3.77 -35.38
N LYS A 263 31.78 -3.33 -36.43
CA LYS A 263 32.30 -2.40 -37.44
C LYS A 263 32.08 -0.94 -37.05
N ALA A 264 30.93 -0.64 -36.46
CA ALA A 264 30.56 0.70 -36.00
C ALA A 264 29.50 0.60 -34.88
N GLY A 265 29.26 1.71 -34.18
CA GLY A 265 28.18 1.81 -33.18
C GLY A 265 28.53 1.30 -31.79
N ASN A 266 29.83 1.24 -31.44
CA ASN A 266 30.30 0.78 -30.13
C ASN A 266 31.37 1.69 -29.53
N ASP A 267 31.29 2.99 -29.81
CA ASP A 267 32.29 3.97 -29.35
C ASP A 267 32.35 4.06 -27.82
N GLY A 268 31.25 3.75 -27.13
CA GLY A 268 31.16 3.71 -25.67
C GLY A 268 31.64 2.41 -25.00
N GLY A 269 32.03 1.39 -25.78
CA GLY A 269 32.39 0.07 -25.26
C GLY A 269 31.21 -0.70 -24.64
N ASP A 270 29.99 -0.34 -25.04
CA ASP A 270 28.72 -0.86 -24.52
C ASP A 270 28.52 -2.34 -24.89
N PHE A 271 29.20 -2.79 -25.95
CA PHE A 271 29.07 -4.12 -26.50
C PHE A 271 30.43 -4.80 -26.71
N PHE A 272 30.45 -6.13 -26.62
CA PHE A 272 31.53 -6.93 -27.20
C PHE A 272 30.98 -8.15 -27.91
N LEU A 273 31.76 -8.71 -28.83
CA LEU A 273 31.43 -9.96 -29.50
C LEU A 273 32.18 -11.12 -28.84
N ARG A 274 31.43 -12.08 -28.29
CA ARG A 274 31.97 -13.36 -27.83
C ARG A 274 31.78 -14.40 -28.93
N ARG A 275 32.86 -15.02 -29.40
CA ARG A 275 32.75 -16.09 -30.39
C ARG A 275 32.08 -17.32 -29.75
N SER A 276 31.02 -17.82 -30.37
CA SER A 276 30.29 -19.00 -29.89
C SER A 276 30.67 -20.25 -30.66
N SER A 277 30.92 -20.14 -31.97
CA SER A 277 31.39 -21.25 -32.81
C SER A 277 32.20 -20.75 -34.01
N ASN A 278 32.59 -21.66 -34.91
CA ASN A 278 33.23 -21.26 -36.19
C ASN A 278 32.30 -20.47 -37.12
N ALA A 279 30.99 -20.50 -36.85
CA ALA A 279 29.97 -19.89 -37.67
C ALA A 279 29.00 -18.99 -36.89
N SER A 280 29.29 -18.70 -35.62
CA SER A 280 28.43 -17.80 -34.83
C SER A 280 29.21 -17.02 -33.77
N ALA A 281 28.68 -15.85 -33.44
CA ALA A 281 29.14 -15.03 -32.32
C ALA A 281 27.93 -14.43 -31.59
N MET A 282 28.08 -14.21 -30.30
CA MET A 282 27.11 -13.55 -29.45
C MET A 282 27.51 -12.10 -29.20
N LEU A 283 26.61 -11.16 -29.48
CA LEU A 283 26.71 -9.79 -29.02
C LEU A 283 26.33 -9.76 -27.54
N VAL A 284 27.25 -9.29 -26.72
CA VAL A 284 27.11 -9.24 -25.27
C VAL A 284 27.14 -7.78 -24.82
N LEU A 285 26.14 -7.40 -24.05
CA LEU A 285 26.03 -6.10 -23.41
C LEU A 285 26.93 -6.05 -22.17
N THR A 286 27.81 -5.05 -22.09
CA THR A 286 28.79 -4.90 -20.99
C THR A 286 28.29 -4.02 -19.86
N LYS A 287 27.41 -3.06 -20.17
CA LYS A 287 26.84 -2.11 -19.23
C LYS A 287 25.39 -1.81 -19.60
N PRO A 288 24.55 -1.42 -18.64
CA PRO A 288 23.21 -0.93 -18.91
C PRO A 288 23.19 0.15 -20.00
N LEU A 289 22.20 0.06 -20.89
CA LEU A 289 21.93 1.13 -21.86
C LEU A 289 20.92 2.10 -21.28
N ALA A 290 21.15 3.39 -21.49
CA ALA A 290 20.19 4.42 -21.13
C ALA A 290 19.08 4.48 -22.18
N GLY A 291 17.83 4.50 -21.72
CA GLY A 291 16.66 4.74 -22.55
C GLY A 291 15.95 6.06 -22.19
N PRO A 292 14.93 6.49 -22.96
CA PRO A 292 14.52 5.90 -24.23
C PRO A 292 15.44 6.34 -25.38
N ARG A 293 16.13 5.39 -26.02
CA ARG A 293 17.08 5.68 -27.10
C ARG A 293 17.29 4.48 -28.01
N GLU A 294 17.60 4.76 -29.28
CA GLU A 294 18.03 3.78 -30.26
C GLU A 294 19.56 3.72 -30.35
N TYR A 295 20.08 2.50 -30.36
CA TYR A 295 21.49 2.18 -30.57
C TYR A 295 21.60 1.40 -31.87
N ILE A 296 22.41 1.89 -32.80
CA ILE A 296 22.64 1.23 -34.09
C ILE A 296 24.03 0.63 -34.06
N VAL A 297 24.13 -0.70 -34.15
CA VAL A 297 25.39 -1.44 -34.14
C VAL A 297 25.55 -2.17 -35.47
N ASP A 298 26.63 -1.88 -36.17
CA ASP A 298 26.97 -2.57 -37.42
C ASP A 298 27.88 -3.76 -37.09
N LEU A 299 27.37 -4.97 -37.27
CA LEU A 299 28.10 -6.22 -37.08
C LEU A 299 28.56 -6.73 -38.44
N GLU A 300 29.88 -6.82 -38.65
CA GLU A 300 30.42 -7.34 -39.89
C GLU A 300 30.78 -8.82 -39.73
N MET A 301 30.28 -9.62 -40.67
CA MET A 301 30.69 -11.00 -40.88
C MET A 301 31.52 -11.08 -42.15
N VAL A 302 32.68 -11.70 -42.06
CA VAL A 302 33.54 -12.01 -43.21
C VAL A 302 33.72 -13.52 -43.28
N THR A 303 33.26 -14.12 -44.36
CA THR A 303 33.43 -15.55 -44.64
C THR A 303 34.52 -15.71 -45.69
N GLN A 304 35.55 -16.47 -45.37
CA GLN A 304 36.65 -16.81 -46.28
C GLN A 304 36.68 -18.31 -46.54
N HIS A 305 36.66 -18.70 -47.80
CA HIS A 305 36.90 -20.06 -48.21
C HIS A 305 38.41 -20.30 -48.33
N LEU A 306 38.94 -21.22 -47.54
CA LEU A 306 40.39 -21.43 -47.37
C LEU A 306 41.06 -21.99 -48.62
N VAL A 307 40.34 -22.78 -49.42
CA VAL A 307 40.85 -23.39 -50.67
C VAL A 307 40.63 -22.53 -51.91
N MET A 308 39.40 -22.04 -52.13
CA MET A 308 39.01 -21.30 -53.34
C MET A 308 39.42 -19.81 -53.32
N ASN A 309 40.07 -19.34 -52.24
CA ASN A 309 40.38 -17.93 -51.97
C ASN A 309 39.19 -16.97 -52.19
N TYR A 310 37.98 -17.46 -51.93
CA TYR A 310 36.76 -16.68 -52.02
C TYR A 310 36.52 -15.95 -50.70
N ARG A 311 36.32 -14.64 -50.74
CA ARG A 311 36.02 -13.80 -49.58
C ARG A 311 34.71 -13.07 -49.79
N SER A 312 33.78 -13.25 -48.87
CA SER A 312 32.51 -12.54 -48.84
C SER A 312 32.40 -11.77 -47.53
N SER A 313 31.84 -10.56 -47.58
CA SER A 313 31.53 -9.77 -46.39
C SER A 313 30.05 -9.42 -46.38
N SER A 314 29.46 -9.33 -45.21
CA SER A 314 28.09 -8.85 -45.02
C SER A 314 28.02 -8.08 -43.72
N VAL A 315 27.29 -6.97 -43.73
CA VAL A 315 27.01 -6.19 -42.52
C VAL A 315 25.57 -6.48 -42.08
N LEU A 316 25.41 -6.78 -40.80
CA LEU A 316 24.12 -6.77 -40.12
C LEU A 316 24.03 -5.46 -39.34
N ARG A 317 23.11 -4.60 -39.74
CA ARG A 317 22.79 -3.37 -39.01
C ARG A 317 21.69 -3.69 -38.00
N LEU A 318 22.07 -3.75 -36.73
CA LEU A 318 21.17 -4.04 -35.62
C LEU A 318 20.76 -2.74 -34.95
N THR A 319 19.48 -2.42 -35.02
CA THR A 319 18.86 -1.33 -34.25
C THR A 319 18.31 -1.90 -32.95
N ILE A 320 18.87 -1.46 -31.83
CA ILE A 320 18.47 -1.85 -30.48
C ILE A 320 17.70 -0.68 -29.89
N ILE A 321 16.42 -0.89 -29.60
CA ILE A 321 15.54 0.11 -29.00
C ILE A 321 15.49 -0.15 -27.50
N VAL A 322 15.93 0.82 -26.72
CA VAL A 322 15.91 0.74 -25.25
C VAL A 322 14.68 1.46 -24.74
N GLY A 323 13.88 0.75 -23.94
CA GLY A 323 12.66 1.31 -23.35
C GLY A 323 12.93 2.47 -22.37
N PRO A 324 11.94 3.29 -22.03
CA PRO A 324 12.11 4.45 -21.14
C PRO A 324 12.22 4.09 -19.65
N TYR A 325 11.73 2.92 -19.24
CA TYR A 325 11.63 2.54 -17.82
C TYR A 325 12.50 1.34 -17.46
N ALA A 326 13.00 1.37 -16.23
CA ALA A 326 13.88 0.39 -15.62
C ALA A 326 13.15 -0.30 -14.45
N PHE A 327 12.39 -1.35 -14.73
CA PHE A 327 11.74 -2.19 -13.72
C PHE A 327 11.46 -3.61 -14.22
#